data_AF-A0A3P6QU58-F1
#
_entry.id   AF-A0A3P6QU58-F1
#
_cell.length_a   1.000
_cell.length_b   1.000
_cell.length_c   1.000
_cell.angle_alpha   90.00
_cell.angle_beta   90.00
_cell.angle_gamma   90.00
#
_symmetry.space_group_name_H-M   'P 1'
#
loop_
_entity.id
_entity.type
_entity.pdbx_description
1 polymer ?
#
loop_
_entity_poly.entity_id
_entity_poly.type
_entity_poly.pdbx_seq_one_letter_code
_entity_poly.pdbx_strand_id
1 'polypeptide(L)'
;MEWDLIYLGRKKQADQEELWVPEHRHLSTVGYSYWTLGYILSKSGAQKLLDAKPLEALLPVDEYLPIMFDKHPNKVWSSYFPKRNLRAFTLYPLTVFPQRYTHEEGYVSDTEDSPIVAGEVDTRSQKDLADEVDNKGLKEDVAVVKPKNPKKDEL
;
A
#
# COMPACT_ATOMS: atom_id res chain seq x y z
N MET A 1 15.77 19.54 -8.52
CA MET A 1 14.84 18.40 -8.56
C MET A 1 13.69 18.66 -7.62
N GLU A 2 12.45 18.47 -8.07
CA GLU A 2 11.30 18.52 -7.18
C GLU A 2 10.93 17.11 -6.68
N TRP A 3 10.62 16.98 -5.38
CA TRP A 3 10.33 15.70 -4.72
C TRP A 3 9.19 15.85 -3.71
N ASP A 4 8.49 14.75 -3.46
CA ASP A 4 7.38 14.71 -2.51
C ASP A 4 7.65 13.75 -1.35
N LEU A 5 8.19 12.55 -1.65
CA LEU A 5 8.52 11.54 -0.66
C LEU A 5 9.89 10.92 -0.97
N ILE A 6 10.71 10.71 0.06
CA ILE A 6 11.99 9.98 -0.06
C ILE A 6 12.03 8.91 1.03
N TYR A 7 12.11 7.63 0.64
CA TYR A 7 12.32 6.54 1.58
C TYR A 7 13.74 6.54 2.13
N LEU A 8 13.84 6.43 3.45
CA LEU A 8 15.08 6.22 4.20
C LEU A 8 15.26 4.74 4.59
N GLY A 9 14.14 4.03 4.77
CA GLY A 9 14.08 2.59 5.07
C GLY A 9 12.78 1.99 4.55
N ARG A 10 12.88 0.85 3.88
CA ARG A 10 11.77 0.08 3.31
C ARG A 10 12.21 -1.32 2.95
N LYS A 11 11.25 -2.22 2.69
CA LYS A 11 11.47 -3.48 1.98
C LYS A 11 11.17 -3.29 0.50
N LYS A 12 12.23 -3.29 -0.32
CA LYS A 12 12.12 -3.30 -1.79
C LYS A 12 11.58 -4.65 -2.26
N GLN A 13 10.62 -4.65 -3.18
CA GLN A 13 10.21 -5.86 -3.90
C GLN A 13 11.21 -6.16 -5.03
N ALA A 14 11.67 -7.42 -5.13
CA ALA A 14 12.81 -7.80 -5.97
C ALA A 14 12.63 -7.51 -7.48
N ASP A 15 11.41 -7.65 -8.00
CA ASP A 15 11.14 -7.65 -9.45
C ASP A 15 10.99 -6.25 -10.07
N GLN A 16 11.47 -5.19 -9.40
CA GLN A 16 11.34 -3.82 -9.89
C GLN A 16 12.69 -3.12 -10.06
N GLU A 17 12.94 -2.68 -11.29
CA GLU A 17 14.10 -1.87 -11.63
C GLU A 17 14.01 -0.48 -10.98
N GLU A 18 15.12 -0.06 -10.38
CA GLU A 18 15.27 1.27 -9.79
C GLU A 18 16.52 1.90 -10.39
N LEU A 19 16.36 3.10 -10.92
CA LEU A 19 17.37 3.80 -11.68
C LEU A 19 17.93 4.95 -10.84
N TRP A 20 19.23 5.18 -10.96
CA TRP A 20 19.88 6.34 -10.38
C TRP A 20 19.27 7.63 -10.90
N VAL A 21 19.05 8.59 -10.00
CA VAL A 21 18.69 9.95 -10.39
C VAL A 21 19.97 10.68 -10.82
N PRO A 22 20.02 11.23 -12.05
CA PRO A 22 21.20 11.96 -12.53
C PRO A 22 21.63 13.06 -11.56
N GLU A 23 22.94 13.23 -11.40
CA GLU A 23 23.57 14.24 -10.54
C GLU A 23 23.28 14.06 -9.03
N HIS A 24 22.62 12.98 -8.60
CA HIS A 24 22.25 12.74 -7.19
C HIS A 24 22.79 11.39 -6.72
N ARG A 25 23.95 11.42 -6.05
CA ARG A 25 24.74 10.23 -5.69
C ARG A 25 23.99 9.14 -4.91
N HIS A 26 23.01 9.53 -4.10
CA HIS A 26 22.34 8.64 -3.16
C HIS A 26 20.85 8.45 -3.44
N LEU A 27 20.36 8.89 -4.60
CA LEU A 27 18.94 8.90 -4.89
C LEU A 27 18.62 8.03 -6.11
N SER A 28 17.59 7.20 -5.99
CA SER A 28 17.08 6.37 -7.07
C SER A 28 15.56 6.53 -7.20
N THR A 29 15.03 6.20 -8.38
CA THR A 29 13.60 5.94 -8.54
C THR A 29 13.16 4.84 -7.58
N VAL A 30 11.89 4.86 -7.19
CA VAL A 30 11.36 3.88 -6.24
C VAL A 30 10.31 3.00 -6.90
N GLY A 31 10.40 1.71 -6.63
CA GLY A 31 9.37 0.73 -6.96
C GLY A 31 8.34 0.55 -5.85
N TYR A 32 7.48 -0.45 -6.03
CA TYR A 32 6.62 -1.00 -5.01
C TYR A 32 7.43 -1.39 -3.78
N SER A 33 6.92 -1.01 -2.61
CA SER A 33 7.69 -0.97 -1.37
C SER A 33 6.80 -1.36 -0.20
N TYR A 34 7.28 -2.27 0.63
CA TYR A 34 6.65 -2.62 1.91
C TYR A 34 7.40 -2.00 3.09
N TRP A 35 6.83 -2.12 4.29
CA TRP A 35 7.49 -1.79 5.56
C TRP A 35 8.02 -0.36 5.53
N THR A 36 7.17 0.66 5.44
CA THR A 36 7.53 2.09 5.45
C THR A 36 8.28 2.48 6.75
N LEU A 37 9.54 2.03 6.92
CA LEU A 37 10.32 2.12 8.16
C LEU A 37 10.72 3.56 8.46
N GLY A 38 11.00 4.34 7.41
CA GLY A 38 11.38 5.73 7.54
C GLY A 38 11.32 6.45 6.21
N TYR A 39 10.86 7.70 6.24
CA TYR A 39 10.74 8.54 5.05
C TYR A 39 10.87 10.02 5.43
N ILE A 40 11.19 10.84 4.43
CA ILE A 40 11.06 12.30 4.48
C ILE A 40 9.91 12.69 3.56
N LEU A 41 9.06 13.60 4.02
CA LEU A 41 7.88 14.08 3.32
C LEU A 41 7.95 15.59 3.17
N SER A 42 7.84 16.08 1.94
CA SER A 42 7.76 17.52 1.70
C SER A 42 6.35 18.04 2.00
N LYS A 43 6.21 19.36 2.18
CA LYS A 43 4.90 20.00 2.34
C LYS A 43 3.97 19.72 1.14
N SER A 44 4.50 19.75 -0.08
CA SER A 44 3.72 19.44 -1.28
C SER A 44 3.29 17.97 -1.32
N GLY A 45 4.18 17.06 -0.89
CA GLY A 45 3.86 15.65 -0.75
C GLY A 45 2.73 15.42 0.24
N ALA A 46 2.81 16.01 1.43
CA ALA A 46 1.77 15.93 2.45
C ALA A 46 0.41 16.41 1.91
N GLN A 47 0.39 17.55 1.19
CA GLN A 47 -0.85 18.06 0.59
C GLN A 47 -1.43 17.09 -0.45
N LYS A 48 -0.61 16.51 -1.32
CA LYS A 48 -1.06 15.52 -2.32
C LYS A 48 -1.67 14.28 -1.68
N LEU A 49 -1.11 13.82 -0.55
CA LEU A 49 -1.66 12.69 0.20
C LEU A 49 -3.03 13.06 0.81
N LEU A 50 -3.15 14.23 1.44
CA LEU A 50 -4.42 14.69 2.01
C LEU A 50 -5.52 14.91 0.96
N ASP A 51 -5.15 15.49 -0.19
CA ASP A 51 -6.07 15.73 -1.32
C ASP A 51 -6.70 14.44 -1.86
N ALA A 52 -6.03 13.31 -1.68
CA ALA A 52 -6.52 12.00 -2.08
C ALA A 52 -7.49 11.37 -1.06
N LYS A 53 -7.80 12.09 0.02
CA LYS A 53 -8.81 11.73 1.03
C LYS A 53 -8.67 10.29 1.56
N PRO A 54 -7.50 9.92 2.13
CA PRO A 54 -7.19 8.54 2.49
C PRO A 54 -8.17 7.90 3.50
N LEU A 55 -8.91 8.71 4.26
CA LEU A 55 -9.89 8.21 5.22
C LEU A 55 -11.21 7.72 4.57
N GLU A 56 -11.50 8.10 3.32
CA GLU A 56 -12.68 7.59 2.59
C GLU A 56 -12.44 6.17 2.03
N ALA A 57 -11.18 5.75 1.89
CA ALA A 57 -10.78 4.42 1.42
C ALA A 57 -9.52 3.94 2.16
N LEU A 58 -9.67 3.59 3.44
CA LEU A 58 -8.55 3.32 4.33
C LEU A 58 -7.72 2.11 3.86
N LEU A 59 -6.42 2.35 3.66
CA LEU A 59 -5.42 1.33 3.37
C LEU A 59 -4.23 1.46 4.33
N PRO A 60 -3.51 0.36 4.62
CA PRO A 60 -2.20 0.43 5.26
C PRO A 60 -1.27 1.39 4.51
N VAL A 61 -0.39 2.06 5.24
CA VAL A 61 0.47 3.11 4.68
C VAL A 61 1.40 2.59 3.57
N ASP A 62 1.87 1.36 3.69
CA ASP A 62 2.73 0.70 2.73
C ASP A 62 1.99 0.19 1.48
N GLU A 63 0.67 0.17 1.48
CA GLU A 63 -0.18 -0.03 0.29
C GLU A 63 -0.57 1.33 -0.31
N TYR A 64 -0.95 2.28 0.54
CA TYR A 64 -1.39 3.61 0.14
C TYR A 64 -0.29 4.42 -0.56
N LEU A 65 0.92 4.49 0.01
CA LEU A 65 1.98 5.30 -0.57
C LEU A 65 2.36 4.82 -1.98
N PRO A 66 2.58 3.52 -2.25
CA PRO A 66 2.84 3.07 -3.62
C PRO A 66 1.71 3.27 -4.60
N ILE A 67 0.45 3.32 -4.15
CA ILE A 67 -0.66 3.77 -5.01
C ILE A 67 -0.42 5.22 -5.41
N MET A 68 -0.12 6.09 -4.45
CA MET A 68 0.01 7.53 -4.67
C MET A 68 1.18 7.94 -5.59
N PHE A 69 2.24 7.12 -5.66
CA PHE A 69 3.33 7.29 -6.63
C PHE A 69 3.25 6.31 -7.84
N ASP A 70 2.08 5.71 -8.06
CA ASP A 70 1.71 4.87 -9.21
C ASP A 70 2.62 3.65 -9.46
N LYS A 71 3.02 2.97 -8.38
CA LYS A 71 3.82 1.73 -8.45
C LYS A 71 3.14 0.52 -7.80
N HIS A 72 1.88 0.67 -7.40
CA HIS A 72 1.12 -0.41 -6.77
C HIS A 72 0.68 -1.49 -7.78
N PRO A 73 0.83 -2.79 -7.45
CA PRO A 73 0.44 -3.89 -8.34
C PRO A 73 -1.08 -4.09 -8.42
N ASN A 74 -1.81 -3.91 -7.30
CA ASN A 74 -3.26 -4.10 -7.26
C ASN A 74 -4.01 -2.92 -7.91
N LYS A 75 -4.62 -3.17 -9.07
CA LYS A 75 -5.37 -2.16 -9.84
C LYS A 75 -6.74 -1.84 -9.25
N VAL A 76 -7.36 -2.77 -8.54
CA VAL A 76 -8.65 -2.53 -7.85
C VAL A 76 -8.46 -1.54 -6.71
N TRP A 77 -7.39 -1.69 -5.91
CA TRP A 77 -7.12 -0.71 -4.85
C TRP A 77 -6.70 0.65 -5.43
N SER A 78 -5.88 0.62 -6.48
CA SER A 78 -5.44 1.85 -7.16
C SER A 78 -6.61 2.64 -7.77
N SER A 79 -7.72 2.00 -8.16
CA SER A 79 -8.84 2.71 -8.79
C SER A 79 -9.59 3.65 -7.84
N TYR A 80 -9.49 3.44 -6.53
CA TYR A 80 -10.05 4.36 -5.53
C TYR A 80 -9.26 5.67 -5.43
N PHE A 81 -8.05 5.73 -5.97
CA PHE A 81 -7.16 6.89 -5.91
C PHE A 81 -6.74 7.31 -7.33
N PRO A 82 -7.56 8.06 -8.07
CA PRO A 82 -7.29 8.37 -9.48
C PRO A 82 -6.09 9.32 -9.66
N LYS A 83 -5.85 10.25 -8.73
CA LYS A 83 -4.77 11.24 -8.80
C LYS A 83 -3.50 10.72 -8.11
N ARG A 84 -2.62 10.07 -8.86
CA ARG A 84 -1.39 9.40 -8.38
C ARG A 84 -0.13 10.13 -8.82
N ASN A 85 0.02 11.37 -8.37
CA ASN A 85 1.08 12.29 -8.82
C ASN A 85 2.12 12.59 -7.72
N LEU A 86 2.27 11.70 -6.74
CA LEU A 86 3.30 11.80 -5.72
C LEU A 86 4.65 11.43 -6.33
N ARG A 87 5.63 12.33 -6.26
CA ARG A 87 6.99 12.06 -6.76
C ARG A 87 7.82 11.45 -5.65
N ALA A 88 7.91 10.13 -5.68
CA ALA A 88 8.62 9.36 -4.69
C ALA A 88 10.00 8.89 -5.19
N PHE A 89 10.96 8.87 -4.27
CA PHE A 89 12.31 8.38 -4.48
C PHE A 89 12.76 7.54 -3.27
N THR A 90 13.92 6.92 -3.36
CA THR A 90 14.52 6.15 -2.27
C THR A 90 16.00 6.46 -2.19
N LEU A 91 16.55 6.37 -0.98
CA LEU A 91 18.00 6.39 -0.81
C LEU A 91 18.64 5.08 -1.28
N TYR A 92 19.87 5.18 -1.76
CA TYR A 92 20.79 4.05 -1.91
C TYR A 92 22.20 4.42 -1.38
N PRO A 93 22.74 3.67 -0.40
CA PRO A 93 22.07 2.63 0.37
C PRO A 93 20.96 3.21 1.29
N LEU A 94 20.05 2.37 1.76
CA LEU A 94 19.09 2.76 2.81
C LEU A 94 19.83 3.09 4.11
N THR A 95 19.28 4.03 4.88
CA THR A 95 19.88 4.49 6.15
C THR A 95 19.12 4.01 7.38
N VAL A 96 17.85 3.60 7.20
CA VAL A 96 17.00 3.05 8.25
C VAL A 96 16.71 1.59 7.92
N PHE A 97 16.97 0.71 8.89
CA PHE A 97 16.71 -0.72 8.79
C PHE A 97 16.29 -1.25 10.16
N PRO A 98 15.55 -2.37 10.22
CA PRO A 98 15.16 -2.99 11.48
C PRO A 98 16.40 -3.46 12.24
N GLN A 99 16.34 -3.48 13.57
CA GLN A 99 17.36 -4.15 14.37
C GLN A 99 17.35 -5.67 14.12
N ARG A 100 16.16 -6.23 13.86
CA ARG A 100 15.94 -7.64 13.53
C ARG A 100 14.90 -7.79 12.43
N TYR A 101 15.16 -8.67 11.47
CA TYR A 101 14.22 -9.03 10.40
C TYR A 101 13.29 -10.17 10.82
N THR A 102 12.17 -10.33 10.12
CA THR A 102 11.29 -11.51 10.24
C THR A 102 12.15 -12.76 10.05
N HIS A 103 12.03 -13.73 10.97
CA HIS A 103 12.82 -14.97 11.06
C HIS A 103 14.19 -14.88 11.74
N GLU A 104 14.66 -13.69 12.14
CA GLU A 104 15.88 -13.60 12.96
C GLU A 104 15.60 -13.93 14.43
N GLU A 105 16.59 -14.54 15.09
CA GLU A 105 16.46 -14.92 16.50
C GLU A 105 16.15 -13.70 17.39
N GLY A 106 15.06 -13.81 18.14
CA GLY A 106 14.57 -12.75 19.02
C GLY A 106 13.87 -11.59 18.28
N TYR A 107 13.48 -11.76 17.02
CA TYR A 107 12.46 -10.91 16.41
C TYR A 107 11.16 -10.98 17.23
N VAL A 108 10.51 -9.84 17.41
CA VAL A 108 9.22 -9.70 18.11
C VAL A 108 8.33 -8.78 17.29
N SER A 109 7.08 -9.18 17.10
CA SER A 109 6.04 -8.38 16.45
C SER A 109 4.80 -8.35 17.33
N ASP A 110 4.18 -7.18 17.44
CA ASP A 110 2.89 -6.99 18.09
C ASP A 110 1.71 -7.10 17.11
N THR A 111 2.00 -7.22 15.80
CA THR A 111 0.98 -7.18 14.74
C THR A 111 0.94 -8.42 13.84
N GLU A 112 2.05 -9.17 13.68
CA GLU A 112 2.13 -10.31 12.73
C GLU A 112 1.14 -11.44 13.05
N ASP A 113 1.00 -11.81 14.32
CA ASP A 113 0.13 -12.91 14.78
C ASP A 113 -1.19 -12.42 15.40
N SER A 114 -1.68 -11.25 14.96
CA SER A 114 -2.91 -10.68 15.50
C SER A 114 -4.12 -11.59 15.21
N PRO A 115 -5.00 -11.85 16.19
CA PRO A 115 -6.22 -12.61 15.95
C PRO A 115 -7.17 -11.84 15.04
N ILE A 116 -7.79 -12.54 14.09
CA ILE A 116 -8.88 -11.97 13.29
C ILE A 116 -10.07 -11.74 14.22
N VAL A 117 -10.45 -10.48 14.40
CA VAL A 117 -11.69 -10.14 15.12
C VAL A 117 -12.85 -10.51 14.21
N ALA A 118 -13.57 -11.58 14.53
CA ALA A 118 -14.87 -11.82 13.95
C ALA A 118 -15.81 -10.73 14.49
N GLY A 119 -15.94 -9.63 13.75
CA GLY A 119 -17.10 -8.77 13.91
C GLY A 119 -18.35 -9.60 13.61
N GLU A 120 -19.48 -9.27 14.23
CA GLU A 120 -20.78 -9.64 13.68
C GLU A 120 -20.84 -9.05 12.28
N VAL A 121 -20.40 -9.83 11.29
CA VAL A 121 -20.66 -9.56 9.89
C VAL A 121 -22.16 -9.54 9.83
N ASP A 122 -22.76 -8.39 9.56
CA ASP A 122 -24.18 -8.31 9.24
C ASP A 122 -24.42 -9.31 8.09
N THR A 123 -24.96 -10.48 8.44
CA THR A 123 -25.07 -11.64 7.55
C THR A 123 -26.21 -11.47 6.56
N ARG A 124 -26.68 -10.23 6.30
CA ARG A 124 -27.51 -9.95 5.15
C ARG A 124 -26.83 -10.57 3.94
N SER A 125 -27.46 -11.62 3.44
CA SER A 125 -26.92 -12.42 2.37
C SER A 125 -26.71 -11.52 1.17
N GLN A 126 -25.78 -11.87 0.28
CA GLN A 126 -25.63 -11.16 -0.99
C GLN A 126 -26.95 -11.08 -1.79
N LYS A 127 -27.91 -11.97 -1.49
CA LYS A 127 -29.29 -11.93 -1.98
C LYS A 127 -30.08 -10.76 -1.40
N ASP A 128 -30.02 -10.55 -0.08
CA ASP A 128 -30.73 -9.47 0.61
C ASP A 128 -30.23 -8.08 0.16
N LEU A 129 -28.94 -7.97 -0.14
CA LEU A 129 -28.33 -6.75 -0.71
C LEU A 129 -28.72 -6.55 -2.19
N ALA A 130 -28.78 -7.61 -2.99
CA ALA A 130 -29.20 -7.53 -4.39
C ALA A 130 -30.68 -7.15 -4.53
N ASP A 131 -31.56 -7.70 -3.69
CA ASP A 131 -33.00 -7.42 -3.69
C ASP A 131 -33.32 -5.98 -3.24
N GLU A 132 -32.47 -5.37 -2.40
CA GLU A 132 -32.59 -3.95 -2.01
C GLU A 132 -32.13 -3.00 -3.13
N VAL A 133 -31.13 -3.41 -3.93
CA VAL A 133 -30.60 -2.64 -5.07
C VAL A 133 -31.55 -2.71 -6.28
N ASP A 134 -32.15 -3.87 -6.54
CA ASP A 134 -33.16 -4.05 -7.59
C ASP A 134 -34.45 -3.25 -7.27
N ASN A 135 -34.89 -3.24 -6.00
CA ASN A 135 -36.03 -2.42 -5.58
C ASN A 135 -35.78 -0.91 -5.62
N LYS A 136 -34.51 -0.46 -5.62
CA LYS A 136 -34.13 0.97 -5.72
C LYS A 136 -33.73 1.41 -7.14
N GLY A 137 -33.72 0.50 -8.12
CA GLY A 137 -33.51 0.83 -9.53
C GLY A 137 -32.12 1.37 -9.90
N LEU A 138 -31.10 1.12 -9.07
CA LEU A 138 -29.72 1.57 -9.31
C LEU A 138 -28.91 0.41 -9.89
N LYS A 139 -28.61 0.46 -11.19
CA LYS A 139 -27.76 -0.54 -11.86
C LYS A 139 -26.29 -0.13 -11.79
N GLU A 140 -25.45 -0.85 -11.06
CA GLU A 140 -23.99 -0.88 -11.32
C GLU A 140 -23.37 -2.27 -11.05
N ASP A 141 -22.35 -2.58 -11.85
CA ASP A 141 -21.67 -3.88 -11.99
C ASP A 141 -20.84 -4.27 -10.74
N VAL A 142 -21.34 -5.20 -9.94
CA VAL A 142 -20.61 -5.76 -8.80
C VAL A 142 -19.67 -6.88 -9.28
N ALA A 143 -18.37 -6.59 -9.34
CA ALA A 143 -17.34 -7.61 -9.57
C ALA A 143 -17.14 -8.47 -8.30
N VAL A 144 -17.54 -9.74 -8.38
CA VAL A 144 -17.38 -10.74 -7.32
C VAL A 144 -15.90 -11.09 -7.14
N VAL A 145 -15.28 -10.62 -6.06
CA VAL A 145 -13.94 -11.07 -5.64
C VAL A 145 -14.09 -12.39 -4.87
N LYS A 146 -13.64 -13.50 -5.45
CA LYS A 146 -13.54 -14.79 -4.75
C LYS A 146 -12.32 -14.80 -3.83
N PRO A 147 -12.43 -15.30 -2.59
CA PRO A 147 -11.28 -15.41 -1.69
C PRO A 147 -10.27 -16.41 -2.25
N LYS A 148 -8.99 -16.01 -2.32
CA LYS A 148 -7.88 -16.93 -2.59
C LYS A 148 -7.44 -17.57 -1.28
N ASN A 149 -7.45 -18.90 -1.21
CA ASN A 149 -6.79 -19.63 -0.13
C ASN A 149 -5.29 -19.27 -0.11
N PRO A 150 -4.68 -19.07 1.07
CA PRO A 150 -3.24 -18.87 1.17
C PRO A 150 -2.54 -20.15 0.69
N LYS A 151 -1.60 -19.99 -0.24
CA LYS A 151 -0.67 -21.07 -0.60
C LYS A 151 0.24 -21.31 0.60
N LYS A 152 0.36 -22.57 1.02
CA LYS A 152 1.46 -22.99 1.89
C LYS A 152 2.73 -22.89 1.04
N ASP A 153 3.61 -21.97 1.37
CA ASP A 153 4.96 -21.96 0.82
C ASP A 153 5.74 -23.12 1.48
N GLU A 154 6.14 -24.10 0.67
CA GLU A 154 7.07 -25.16 1.04
C GLU A 154 8.51 -24.65 0.83
N LEU A 155 9.30 -24.70 1.91
CA LEU A 155 10.78 -24.72 2.05
C LEU A 155 11.64 -23.91 1.07
#